data_AF-A0A2M7E9I1-F1
#
_entry.id   AF-A0A2M7E9I1-F1
#
_cell.length_a   1.000
_cell.length_b   1.000
_cell.length_c   1.000
_cell.angle_alpha   90.00
_cell.angle_beta   90.00
_cell.angle_gamma   90.00
#
_symmetry.space_group_name_H-M   'P 1'
#
loop_
_entity.id
_entity.type
_entity.pdbx_description
1 polymer ?
#
loop_
_entity_poly.entity_id
_entity_poly.type
_entity_poly.pdbx_seq_one_letter_code
_entity_poly.pdbx_strand_id
1 'polypeptide(L)' 'MARRKMAVRDFVEIYEQWQGGLGKKTIARSLGISKRTVRKYIEIAEEAGITRSGPKLSRADWVNLVHKKIDPHQIVKEDG' A
#
# COMPACT_ATOMS: atom_id res chain seq x y z
N MET A 1 -17.31 -1.74 -10.00
CA MET A 1 -15.87 -2.07 -10.14
C MET A 1 -15.64 -3.41 -9.48
N ALA A 2 -15.29 -4.45 -10.25
CA ALA A 2 -14.88 -5.72 -9.65
C ALA A 2 -13.63 -5.49 -8.77
N ARG A 3 -13.53 -6.19 -7.64
CA ARG A 3 -12.37 -6.09 -6.75
C ARG A 3 -11.16 -6.71 -7.45
N ARG A 4 -10.26 -5.88 -7.99
CA ARG A 4 -8.97 -6.34 -8.53
C ARG A 4 -8.19 -7.04 -7.42
N LYS A 5 -7.55 -8.17 -7.73
CA LYS A 5 -6.63 -8.82 -6.80
C LYS A 5 -5.34 -7.99 -6.67
N MET A 6 -4.79 -7.87 -5.46
CA MET A 6 -3.63 -7.00 -5.16
C MET A 6 -2.36 -7.84 -5.02
N ALA A 7 -1.29 -7.50 -5.74
CA ALA A 7 0.04 -8.05 -5.52
C ALA A 7 0.84 -7.19 -4.51
N VAL A 8 1.94 -7.72 -3.95
CA VAL A 8 2.82 -6.97 -3.01
C VAL A 8 3.20 -5.61 -3.58
N ARG A 9 3.53 -5.56 -4.88
CA ARG A 9 3.84 -4.32 -5.60
C ARG A 9 2.76 -3.25 -5.48
N ASP A 10 1.47 -3.63 -5.57
CA ASP A 10 0.37 -2.65 -5.49
C ASP A 10 0.30 -1.99 -4.10
N PHE A 11 0.61 -2.72 -3.03
CA PHE A 11 0.66 -2.17 -1.68
C PHE A 11 1.87 -1.26 -1.48
N VAL A 12 3.05 -1.71 -1.93
CA VAL A 12 4.29 -0.90 -1.90
C VAL A 12 4.06 0.42 -2.63
N GLU A 13 3.41 0.39 -3.79
CA GLU A 13 3.13 1.58 -4.59
C GLU A 13 2.15 2.55 -3.89
N ILE A 14 1.17 2.05 -3.13
CA ILE A 14 0.34 2.91 -2.25
C ILE A 14 1.22 3.67 -1.26
N TYR A 15 2.14 2.97 -0.59
CA TYR A 15 2.99 3.54 0.45
C TYR A 15 4.01 4.54 -0.10
N GLU A 16 4.69 4.20 -1.18
CA GLU A 16 5.66 5.07 -1.85
C GLU A 16 4.98 6.34 -2.38
N GLN A 17 3.82 6.23 -3.04
CA GLN A 17 3.08 7.40 -3.51
C GLN A 17 2.59 8.28 -2.35
N TRP A 18 2.15 7.67 -1.24
CA TRP A 18 1.69 8.41 -0.06
C TRP A 18 2.84 9.18 0.62
N GLN A 19 3.98 8.54 0.90
CA GLN A 19 5.17 9.24 1.42
C GLN A 19 5.75 10.23 0.40
N GLY A 20 5.60 9.96 -0.90
CA GLY A 20 5.92 10.89 -1.99
C GLY A 20 5.00 12.11 -2.06
N GLY A 21 3.97 12.20 -1.21
CA GLY A 21 3.12 13.38 -1.09
C GLY A 21 1.81 13.31 -1.87
N LEU A 22 1.47 12.17 -2.49
CA LEU A 22 0.20 12.05 -3.21
C LEU A 22 -0.97 11.84 -2.25
N GLY A 23 -2.11 12.44 -2.60
CA GLY A 23 -3.34 12.29 -1.85
C GLY A 23 -4.04 10.96 -2.14
N LYS A 24 -4.81 10.45 -1.17
CA LYS A 24 -5.54 9.17 -1.25
C LYS A 24 -6.41 9.01 -2.52
N LYS A 25 -7.02 10.11 -3.00
CA LYS A 25 -7.83 10.11 -4.24
C LYS A 25 -6.97 9.93 -5.50
N THR A 26 -5.80 10.57 -5.55
CA THR A 26 -4.86 10.47 -6.67
C THR A 26 -4.29 9.06 -6.76
N ILE A 27 -3.88 8.49 -5.62
CA ILE A 27 -3.38 7.11 -5.52
C ILE A 27 -4.46 6.10 -5.95
N ALA A 28 -5.70 6.29 -5.50
CA ALA A 28 -6.81 5.43 -5.90
C ALA A 28 -7.02 5.43 -7.42
N ARG A 29 -6.92 6.61 -8.05
CA ARG A 29 -7.04 6.76 -9.50
C ARG A 29 -5.87 6.13 -10.26
N SER A 30 -4.63 6.33 -9.81
CA SER A 30 -3.43 5.78 -10.47
C SER A 30 -3.45 4.25 -10.47
N LEU A 31 -3.91 3.63 -9.38
CA LEU A 31 -3.94 2.17 -9.21
C LEU A 31 -5.24 1.51 -9.69
N GLY A 32 -6.26 2.29 -10.05
CA GLY A 32 -7.57 1.77 -10.45
C GLY A 32 -8.34 1.07 -9.31
N ILE A 33 -8.10 1.46 -8.05
CA ILE A 33 -8.72 0.86 -6.86
C ILE A 33 -9.59 1.88 -6.11
N SER A 34 -10.37 1.42 -5.14
CA SER A 34 -11.20 2.32 -4.34
C SER A 34 -10.36 3.17 -3.37
N LYS A 35 -10.78 4.42 -3.13
CA LYS A 35 -10.21 5.29 -2.07
C LYS A 35 -10.28 4.62 -0.69
N ARG A 36 -11.31 3.81 -0.42
CA ARG A 36 -11.44 3.04 0.83
C ARG A 36 -10.32 2.03 0.98
N THR A 37 -9.92 1.36 -0.09
CA THR A 37 -8.79 0.43 -0.12
C THR A 37 -7.48 1.15 0.20
N VAL A 38 -7.23 2.28 -0.47
CA VAL A 38 -6.04 3.11 -0.21
C VAL A 38 -6.01 3.59 1.24
N ARG A 39 -7.14 4.07 1.76
CA ARG A 39 -7.26 4.51 3.16
C ARG A 39 -6.90 3.39 4.13
N LYS A 40 -7.50 2.19 3.98
CA LYS A 40 -7.23 1.02 4.82
C LYS A 40 -5.73 0.71 4.89
N TYR A 41 -5.04 0.72 3.76
CA TYR A 41 -3.62 0.35 3.76
C TYR A 41 -2.72 1.45 4.33
N ILE A 42 -3.05 2.72 4.11
CA ILE A 42 -2.37 3.83 4.78
C ILE A 42 -2.55 3.75 6.31
N GLU A 43 -3.77 3.45 6.79
CA GLU A 43 -4.02 3.27 8.23
C GLU A 43 -3.13 2.18 8.83
N ILE A 44 -2.87 1.07 8.10
CA ILE A 44 -1.93 0.03 8.54
C ILE A 44 -0.49 0.55 8.68
N ALA A 45 -0.03 1.45 7.79
CA ALA A 45 1.28 2.07 7.93
C ALA A 45 1.34 3.07 9.09
N GLU A 46 0.28 3.86 9.27
CA GLU A 46 0.13 4.80 10.39
C GLU A 46 0.13 4.05 11.73
N GLU A 47 -0.59 2.93 11.85
CA GLU A 47 -0.58 2.02 13.01
C GLU A 47 0.78 1.37 13.26
N ALA A 48 1.63 1.24 12.23
CA ALA A 48 3.01 0.79 12.37
C ALA A 48 3.97 1.93 12.79
N GLY A 49 3.45 3.13 13.06
CA GLY A 49 4.23 4.30 13.46
C GLY A 49 4.86 5.05 12.30
N ILE A 50 4.54 4.68 11.06
CA ILE A 50 5.10 5.33 9.87
C ILE A 50 4.23 6.53 9.52
N THR A 51 4.87 7.67 9.28
CA THR A 51 4.18 8.91 8.91
C THR A 51 4.52 9.31 7.49
N ARG A 52 3.62 10.11 6.89
CA ARG A 52 3.80 10.65 5.54
C ARG A 52 5.05 11.52 5.40
N SER A 53 5.36 12.30 6.44
CA SER A 53 6.49 13.23 6.49
C SER A 53 7.71 12.67 7.23
N GLY A 54 7.68 11.38 7.58
CA GLY A 54 8.79 10.70 8.25
C GLY A 54 9.94 10.35 7.31
N PRO A 55 10.96 9.65 7.81
CA PRO A 55 12.02 9.11 6.97
C PRO A 55 11.44 8.29 5.81
N LYS A 56 12.04 8.43 4.62
CA LYS A 56 11.67 7.59 3.47
C LYS A 56 12.08 6.15 3.76
N LEU A 57 11.10 5.25 3.72
CA LEU A 57 11.35 3.83 3.80
C LEU A 57 11.83 3.31 2.44
N SER A 58 12.70 2.31 2.46
CA SER A 58 13.07 1.60 1.25
C SER A 58 11.92 0.70 0.78
N ARG A 59 11.98 0.28 -0.50
CA ARG A 59 11.06 -0.74 -1.02
C ARG A 59 11.08 -2.02 -0.19
N ALA A 60 12.24 -2.45 0.28
CA ALA A 60 12.38 -3.64 1.11
C ALA A 60 11.65 -3.49 2.46
N ASP A 61 11.72 -2.31 3.07
CA ASP A 61 10.99 -2.03 4.31
C ASP A 61 9.48 -2.11 4.10
N TRP A 62 8.97 -1.61 2.97
CA TRP A 62 7.55 -1.72 2.62
C TRP A 62 7.11 -3.16 2.35
N VAL A 63 7.93 -3.94 1.63
CA VAL A 63 7.67 -5.37 1.41
C VAL A 63 7.59 -6.11 2.76
N ASN A 64 8.52 -5.83 3.67
CA ASN A 64 8.51 -6.41 5.02
C ASN A 64 7.25 -6.02 5.80
N LEU A 65 6.82 -4.76 5.73
CA LEU A 65 5.58 -4.31 6.34
C LEU A 65 4.36 -5.07 5.80
N VAL A 66 4.27 -5.20 4.47
CA VAL A 66 3.18 -5.91 3.79
C VAL A 66 3.10 -7.36 4.28
N HIS A 67 4.22 -8.09 4.26
CA HIS A 67 4.24 -9.48 4.73
C HIS A 67 3.90 -9.62 6.23
N LYS A 68 4.24 -8.62 7.06
CA LYS A 68 3.96 -8.65 8.50
C LYS A 68 2.52 -8.28 8.85
N LYS A 69 1.90 -7.37 8.09
CA LYS A 69 0.63 -6.73 8.48
C LYS A 69 -0.57 -7.09 7.61
N ILE A 70 -0.34 -7.63 6.42
CA ILE A 70 -1.42 -7.94 5.47
C ILE A 70 -1.61 -9.44 5.40
N ASP A 71 -2.86 -9.87 5.56
CA ASP A 71 -3.25 -11.28 5.43
C ASP A 71 -2.77 -11.82 4.07
N PRO A 72 -1.97 -12.91 4.03
CA PRO A 72 -1.50 -13.51 2.80
C PRO A 72 -2.61 -13.85 1.80
N HIS A 73 -3.85 -14.13 2.24
CA HIS A 73 -4.98 -14.38 1.35
C HIS A 73 -5.45 -13.13 0.59
N GLN A 74 -5.04 -11.94 1.03
CA GLN A 74 -5.29 -10.67 0.33
C GLN A 74 -4.20 -10.35 -0.71
N ILE A 75 -3.10 -11.12 -0.71
CA ILE A 75 -1.95 -10.94 -1.59
C ILE A 75 -2.00 -12.03 -2.67
N VAL A 76 -1.99 -11.62 -3.93
CA VAL A 76 -1.77 -12.57 -5.01
C VAL A 76 -0.32 -13.03 -4.94
N LYS A 77 -0.10 -14.34 -5.00
CA LYS A 77 1.24 -14.88 -5.24
C LYS A 77 1.71 -14.30 -6.57
N GLU A 78 2.85 -13.61 -6.58
CA GLU A 78 3.48 -13.28 -7.86
C GLU A 78 3.81 -14.63 -8.51
N ASP A 79 3.16 -14.94 -9.63
CA ASP A 79 3.50 -16.11 -10.42
C ASP A 79 4.96 -15.91 -10.87
N GLY A 80 5.83 -16.81 -10.43
CA GLY A 80 7.26 -16.81 -10.75
C GLY A 80 7.53 -17.06 -12.22
#